data_AF-A0A7S3ZEG5-F1
#
_entry.id   AF-A0A7S3ZEG5-F1
#
_cell.length_a   1.000
_cell.length_b   1.000
_cell.length_c   1.000
_cell.angle_alpha   90.00
_cell.angle_beta   90.00
_cell.angle_gamma   90.00
#
_symmetry.space_group_name_H-M   'P 1'
#
loop_
_entity.id
_entity.type
_entity.pdbx_description
1 polymer ?
#
loop_
_entity_poly.entity_id
_entity_poly.type
_entity_poly.pdbx_seq_one_letter_code
_entity_poly.pdbx_strand_id
1 'polypeptide(L)'
;MKLHWDTDLFQYFKDLDEGKKRRYQGILAIDNCPESVGGFCAVPGSHQAVREWLQRGNKPYRNKLVPEGDIMHNHVQRFPLRKGDMVIWDFALAHANFENRGKNLRLIQFIRMMPEGTLADNRNPLHVLKDNPDLLRRVESMRLSQKELQMLGLKRH
;
A
#
# COMPACT_ATOMS: atom_id res chain seq x y z
N MET A 1 -7.80 -15.06 7.78
CA MET A 1 -7.40 -13.72 7.31
C MET A 1 -6.28 -13.86 6.29
N LYS A 2 -6.28 -13.09 5.19
CA LYS A 2 -5.26 -13.19 4.13
C LYS A 2 -4.10 -12.22 4.40
N LEU A 3 -3.19 -12.63 5.28
CA LEU A 3 -1.97 -11.87 5.57
C LEU A 3 -1.04 -11.94 4.36
N HIS A 4 -0.56 -10.78 3.87
CA HIS A 4 0.16 -10.68 2.61
C HIS A 4 1.11 -9.47 2.58
N TRP A 5 1.90 -9.43 1.51
CA TRP A 5 2.70 -8.29 1.08
C TRP A 5 2.12 -7.69 -0.20
N ASP A 6 2.26 -6.38 -0.40
CA ASP A 6 1.78 -5.71 -1.63
C ASP A 6 2.67 -6.03 -2.86
N THR A 7 3.85 -6.59 -2.60
CA THR A 7 4.90 -6.86 -3.59
C THR A 7 5.28 -8.34 -3.62
N ASP A 8 5.87 -8.76 -4.73
CA ASP A 8 6.75 -9.94 -4.72
C ASP A 8 8.01 -9.58 -3.93
N LEU A 9 8.34 -10.35 -2.89
CA LEU A 9 9.44 -10.00 -1.99
C LEU A 9 10.83 -10.21 -2.64
N PHE A 10 10.98 -11.18 -3.54
CA PHE A 10 12.25 -11.43 -4.20
C PHE A 10 12.59 -10.27 -5.15
N GLN A 11 11.61 -9.85 -5.96
CA GLN A 11 11.77 -8.68 -6.80
C GLN A 11 11.91 -7.40 -5.97
N TYR A 12 11.20 -7.28 -4.84
CA TYR A 12 11.33 -6.14 -3.96
C TYR A 12 12.74 -5.96 -3.43
N PHE A 13 13.37 -7.04 -2.93
CA PHE A 13 14.72 -6.95 -2.42
C PHE A 13 15.77 -6.79 -3.52
N LYS A 14 15.58 -7.44 -4.67
CA LYS A 14 16.41 -7.19 -5.86
C LYS A 14 16.39 -5.71 -6.26
N ASP A 15 15.20 -5.11 -6.31
CA ASP A 15 15.04 -3.68 -6.61
C ASP A 15 15.81 -2.80 -5.62
N LEU A 16 15.74 -3.10 -4.32
CA LEU A 16 16.46 -2.35 -3.30
C LEU A 16 17.98 -2.51 -3.40
N ASP A 17 18.46 -3.72 -3.71
CA ASP A 17 19.89 -4.00 -3.88
C ASP A 17 20.46 -3.33 -5.15
N GLU A 18 19.62 -3.12 -6.18
CA GLU A 18 19.91 -2.31 -7.37
C GLU A 18 19.84 -0.79 -7.12
N GLY A 19 19.58 -0.36 -5.87
CA GLY A 19 19.53 1.05 -5.48
C GLY A 19 18.18 1.73 -5.71
N LYS A 20 17.13 1.00 -6.11
CA LYS A 20 15.77 1.56 -6.21
C LYS A 20 15.24 1.89 -4.82
N LYS A 21 14.33 2.86 -4.75
CA LYS A 21 13.75 3.32 -3.47
C LYS A 21 12.58 2.43 -3.03
N ARG A 22 12.31 2.45 -1.72
CA ARG A 22 11.16 1.77 -1.11
C ARG A 22 9.84 2.28 -1.69
N ARG A 23 8.85 1.41 -1.66
CA ARG A 23 7.47 1.68 -2.10
C ARG A 23 6.57 1.60 -0.89
N TYR A 24 5.61 2.53 -0.81
CA TYR A 24 4.71 2.64 0.33
C TYR A 24 3.26 2.65 -0.13
N GLN A 25 2.40 2.08 0.70
CA GLN A 25 0.96 2.19 0.57
C GLN A 25 0.41 2.84 1.83
N GLY A 26 -0.76 3.45 1.71
CA GLY A 26 -1.44 4.02 2.85
C GLY A 26 -2.94 3.96 2.69
N ILE A 27 -3.63 4.14 3.81
CA ILE A 27 -5.07 4.38 3.86
C ILE A 27 -5.33 5.66 4.63
N LEU A 28 -6.24 6.48 4.13
CA LEU A 28 -6.85 7.60 4.84
C LEU A 28 -8.27 7.21 5.23
N ALA A 29 -8.60 7.28 6.52
CA ALA A 29 -9.95 7.06 7.00
C ALA A 29 -10.85 8.25 6.66
N ILE A 30 -11.84 8.04 5.79
CA ILE A 30 -12.80 9.08 5.41
C ILE A 30 -13.92 9.20 6.45
N ASP A 31 -14.19 8.11 7.17
CA ASP A 31 -15.07 8.05 8.32
C ASP A 31 -14.44 7.22 9.46
N ASN A 32 -15.05 7.23 10.64
CA ASN A 32 -14.61 6.41 11.77
C ASN A 32 -14.65 4.93 11.42
N CYS A 33 -13.51 4.26 11.57
CA CYS A 33 -13.29 2.85 11.31
C CYS A 33 -12.95 2.12 12.62
N PRO A 34 -13.91 1.96 13.57
CA PRO A 34 -13.71 1.12 14.74
C PRO A 34 -13.54 -0.34 14.34
N GLU A 35 -13.10 -1.21 15.26
CA GLU A 35 -12.93 -2.64 14.95
C GLU A 35 -14.19 -3.32 14.40
N SER A 36 -15.38 -2.86 14.77
CA SER A 36 -16.63 -3.47 14.28
C SER A 36 -16.78 -3.40 12.76
N VAL A 37 -16.24 -2.38 12.08
CA VAL A 37 -16.34 -2.25 10.61
C VAL A 37 -15.23 -2.98 9.85
N GLY A 38 -14.39 -3.74 10.56
CA GLY A 38 -13.16 -4.28 10.01
C GLY A 38 -12.14 -3.17 9.75
N GLY A 39 -10.96 -3.52 9.28
CA GLY A 39 -9.94 -2.50 9.06
C GLY A 39 -8.59 -3.06 8.72
N PHE A 40 -7.61 -2.16 8.70
CA PHE A 40 -6.22 -2.52 8.51
C PHE A 40 -5.67 -3.24 9.74
N CYS A 41 -4.94 -4.32 9.50
CA CYS A 41 -4.13 -4.97 10.50
C CYS A 41 -2.78 -5.34 9.88
N ALA A 42 -1.74 -5.33 10.70
CA ALA A 42 -0.38 -5.62 10.25
C ALA A 42 0.41 -6.33 11.33
N VAL A 43 1.57 -6.86 10.96
CA VAL A 43 2.59 -7.33 11.89
C VAL A 43 3.65 -6.22 12.01
N PRO A 44 3.60 -5.38 13.06
CA PRO A 44 4.53 -4.26 13.18
C PRO A 44 5.99 -4.73 13.14
N GLY A 45 6.83 -3.98 12.42
CA GLY A 45 8.25 -4.33 12.25
C GLY A 45 8.55 -5.47 11.28
N SER A 46 7.55 -6.20 10.75
CA SER A 46 7.83 -7.36 9.89
C SER A 46 8.62 -7.02 8.62
N HIS A 47 8.44 -5.82 8.07
CA HIS A 47 9.18 -5.31 6.90
C HIS A 47 10.70 -5.21 7.13
N GLN A 48 11.14 -5.16 8.39
CA GLN A 48 12.56 -5.15 8.77
C GLN A 48 13.12 -6.58 8.84
N ALA A 49 12.31 -7.53 9.32
CA ALA A 49 12.70 -8.93 9.50
C ALA A 49 12.45 -9.83 8.27
N VAL A 50 11.62 -9.40 7.31
CA VAL A 50 11.17 -10.29 6.22
C VAL A 50 12.30 -10.68 5.25
N ARG A 51 13.36 -9.87 5.15
CA ARG A 51 14.56 -10.25 4.39
C ARG A 51 15.26 -11.47 5.02
N GLU A 52 15.47 -11.43 6.33
CA GLU A 52 16.04 -12.56 7.08
C GLU A 52 15.11 -13.78 7.06
N TRP A 53 13.80 -13.54 7.13
CA TRP A 53 12.79 -14.60 7.02
C TRP A 53 12.95 -15.40 5.71
N LEU A 54 13.17 -14.73 4.57
CA LEU A 54 13.47 -15.39 3.29
C LEU A 54 14.81 -16.15 3.31
N GLN A 55 15.86 -15.55 3.90
CA GLN A 55 17.19 -16.16 3.99
C GLN A 55 17.19 -17.46 4.81
N ARG A 56 16.27 -17.60 5.76
CA ARG A 56 16.05 -18.84 6.53
C ARG A 56 15.30 -19.93 5.74
N GLY A 57 15.04 -19.72 4.45
CA GLY A 57 14.42 -20.69 3.55
C GLY A 57 12.90 -20.63 3.48
N ASN A 58 12.27 -19.71 4.23
CA ASN A 58 10.82 -19.51 4.12
C ASN A 58 10.46 -18.88 2.77
N LYS A 59 9.25 -19.19 2.28
CA LYS A 59 8.78 -18.73 0.97
C LYS A 59 7.34 -18.23 1.07
N PRO A 60 7.00 -17.10 0.41
CA PRO A 60 5.62 -16.66 0.29
C PRO A 60 4.75 -17.74 -0.37
N TYR A 61 3.53 -17.91 0.14
CA TYR A 61 2.52 -18.72 -0.53
C TYR A 61 1.88 -17.92 -1.68
N ARG A 62 1.73 -18.52 -2.86
CA ARG A 62 1.22 -17.84 -4.08
C ARG A 62 1.85 -16.46 -4.31
N ASN A 63 3.19 -16.40 -4.18
CA ASN A 63 4.06 -15.24 -4.38
C ASN A 63 3.97 -14.10 -3.34
N LYS A 64 2.85 -13.93 -2.63
CA LYS A 64 2.65 -12.76 -1.75
C LYS A 64 1.96 -13.03 -0.42
N LEU A 65 1.42 -14.22 -0.19
CA LEU A 65 0.74 -14.54 1.06
C LEU A 65 1.75 -15.02 2.08
N VAL A 66 1.57 -14.61 3.34
CA VAL A 66 2.24 -15.26 4.46
C VAL A 66 1.70 -16.70 4.55
N PRO A 67 2.58 -17.73 4.61
CA PRO A 67 2.14 -19.11 4.73
C PRO A 67 1.28 -19.37 5.98
N GLU A 68 0.31 -20.27 5.85
CA GLU A 68 -0.46 -20.73 7.00
C GLU A 68 0.47 -21.42 8.01
N GLY A 69 0.29 -21.12 9.30
CA GLY A 69 1.15 -21.61 10.39
C GLY A 69 2.41 -20.78 10.63
N ASP A 70 2.70 -19.76 9.82
CA ASP A 70 3.83 -18.85 10.08
C ASP A 70 3.62 -18.02 11.37
N ILE A 71 4.69 -17.82 12.14
CA ILE A 71 4.66 -17.08 13.41
C ILE A 71 4.16 -15.64 13.25
N MET A 72 4.31 -15.02 12.07
CA MET A 72 3.78 -13.68 11.79
C MET A 72 2.27 -13.59 12.09
N HIS A 73 1.51 -14.67 11.92
CA HIS A 73 0.08 -14.69 12.24
C HIS A 73 -0.21 -14.42 13.73
N ASN A 74 0.70 -14.81 14.63
CA ASN A 74 0.55 -14.62 16.08
C ASN A 74 0.85 -13.18 16.52
N HIS A 75 1.42 -12.36 15.64
CA HIS A 75 1.86 -11.00 15.94
C HIS A 75 1.04 -9.93 15.22
N VAL A 76 -0.10 -10.30 14.61
CA VAL A 76 -0.97 -9.33 13.92
C VAL A 76 -1.66 -8.43 14.93
N GLN A 77 -1.56 -7.12 14.70
CA GLN A 77 -2.24 -6.08 15.46
C GLN A 77 -3.27 -5.38 14.58
N ARG A 78 -4.43 -5.06 15.15
CA ARG A 78 -5.50 -4.31 14.49
C ARG A 78 -5.31 -2.81 14.75
N PHE A 79 -5.59 -2.01 13.74
CA PHE A 79 -5.49 -0.55 13.81
C PHE A 79 -6.87 0.06 13.52
N PRO A 80 -7.75 0.17 14.52
CA PRO A 80 -8.96 0.98 14.37
C PRO A 80 -8.57 2.44 14.16
N LEU A 81 -9.25 3.11 13.23
CA LEU A 81 -8.91 4.47 12.79
C LEU A 81 -10.08 5.42 13.05
N ARG A 82 -9.78 6.65 13.42
CA ARG A 82 -10.74 7.75 13.45
C ARG A 82 -10.79 8.42 12.09
N LYS A 83 -11.89 9.12 11.80
CA LYS A 83 -11.99 9.97 10.61
C LYS A 83 -10.79 10.93 10.56
N GLY A 84 -10.09 10.94 9.43
CA GLY A 84 -8.89 11.74 9.19
C GLY A 84 -7.57 11.05 9.52
N ASP A 85 -7.57 9.91 10.24
CA ASP A 85 -6.35 9.17 10.51
C ASP A 85 -5.79 8.57 9.20
N MET A 86 -4.46 8.59 9.08
CA MET A 86 -3.73 7.98 7.98
C MET A 86 -2.75 6.94 8.51
N VAL A 87 -2.76 5.76 7.90
CA VAL A 87 -1.74 4.72 8.11
C VAL A 87 -0.93 4.59 6.83
N ILE A 88 0.39 4.56 6.96
CA ILE A 88 1.35 4.34 5.86
C ILE A 88 2.20 3.13 6.22
N TRP A 89 2.43 2.25 5.24
CA TRP A 89 3.27 1.07 5.40
C TRP A 89 4.16 0.84 4.18
N ASP A 90 5.28 0.17 4.42
CA ASP A 90 6.18 -0.35 3.39
C ASP A 90 5.53 -1.55 2.68
N PHE A 91 5.71 -1.69 1.37
CA PHE A 91 5.16 -2.83 0.60
C PHE A 91 5.57 -4.21 1.13
N ALA A 92 6.69 -4.30 1.85
CA ALA A 92 7.19 -5.51 2.50
C ALA A 92 6.65 -5.70 3.94
N LEU A 93 5.75 -4.85 4.43
CA LEU A 93 5.03 -5.07 5.68
C LEU A 93 3.95 -6.13 5.47
N ALA A 94 3.97 -7.17 6.30
CA ALA A 94 2.92 -8.18 6.31
C ALA A 94 1.66 -7.57 6.89
N HIS A 95 0.61 -7.50 6.09
CA HIS A 95 -0.63 -6.83 6.46
C HIS A 95 -1.85 -7.52 5.84
N ALA A 96 -3.02 -7.15 6.32
CA ALA A 96 -4.31 -7.61 5.83
C ALA A 96 -5.40 -6.60 6.17
N ASN A 97 -6.60 -6.91 5.69
CA ASN A 97 -7.80 -6.35 6.27
C ASN A 97 -8.53 -7.42 7.09
N PHE A 98 -8.85 -7.12 8.34
CA PHE A 98 -9.78 -7.94 9.12
C PHE A 98 -11.22 -7.63 8.73
N GLU A 99 -12.11 -8.58 8.99
CA GLU A 99 -13.47 -8.58 8.45
C GLU A 99 -14.37 -7.52 9.08
N ASN A 100 -15.36 -7.06 8.32
CA ASN A 100 -16.43 -6.22 8.85
C ASN A 100 -17.50 -7.11 9.49
N ARG A 101 -17.75 -6.94 10.79
CA ARG A 101 -18.79 -7.66 11.54
C ARG A 101 -19.95 -6.73 11.96
N GLY A 102 -19.89 -5.47 11.57
CA GLY A 102 -20.85 -4.43 11.91
C GLY A 102 -21.90 -4.21 10.82
N LYS A 103 -22.75 -3.21 11.04
CA LYS A 103 -23.81 -2.79 10.11
C LYS A 103 -23.38 -1.65 9.19
N ASN A 104 -22.25 -1.00 9.49
CA ASN A 104 -21.77 0.18 8.78
C ASN A 104 -20.72 -0.19 7.75
N LEU A 105 -20.60 0.62 6.69
CA LEU A 105 -19.55 0.49 5.70
C LEU A 105 -18.21 1.00 6.26
N ARG A 106 -17.12 0.38 5.81
CA ARG A 106 -15.76 0.91 6.01
C ARG A 106 -15.43 1.86 4.86
N LEU A 107 -15.30 3.15 5.14
CA LEU A 107 -14.99 4.16 4.12
C LEU A 107 -13.55 4.68 4.29
N ILE A 108 -12.68 4.27 3.36
CA ILE A 108 -11.24 4.60 3.35
C ILE A 108 -10.78 4.92 1.93
N GLN A 109 -9.76 5.77 1.79
CA GLN A 109 -9.06 6.03 0.54
C GLN A 109 -7.68 5.39 0.56
N PHE A 110 -7.40 4.48 -0.37
CA PHE A 110 -6.05 3.95 -0.56
C PHE A 110 -5.18 4.96 -1.32
N ILE A 111 -3.93 5.10 -0.88
CA ILE A 111 -2.91 5.94 -1.49
C ILE A 111 -1.68 5.06 -1.75
N ARG A 112 -1.14 5.07 -2.96
CA ARG A 112 0.09 4.35 -3.30
C ARG A 112 1.18 5.36 -3.64
N MET A 113 2.34 5.17 -3.04
CA MET A 113 3.49 6.07 -3.13
C MET A 113 4.66 5.29 -3.71
N MET A 114 5.05 5.68 -4.91
CA MET A 114 6.04 4.97 -5.72
C MET A 114 7.18 5.92 -6.08
N PRO A 115 8.42 5.43 -6.18
CA PRO A 115 9.51 6.22 -6.72
C PRO A 115 9.24 6.62 -8.18
N GLU A 116 9.79 7.77 -8.58
CA GLU A 116 9.81 8.20 -9.99
C GLU A 116 10.41 7.10 -10.88
N GLY A 117 9.91 6.98 -12.11
CA GLY A 117 10.40 5.97 -13.06
C GLY A 117 9.78 4.57 -12.90
N THR A 118 8.86 4.39 -11.93
CA THR A 118 8.04 3.17 -11.84
C THR A 118 6.92 3.19 -12.89
N LEU A 119 7.29 3.24 -14.17
CA LEU A 119 6.40 3.49 -15.32
C LEU A 119 5.49 2.30 -15.68
N ALA A 120 5.76 1.12 -15.14
CA ALA A 120 4.95 -0.08 -15.38
C ALA A 120 3.62 -0.10 -14.62
N ASP A 121 3.31 0.92 -13.80
CA ASP A 121 2.02 1.00 -13.13
C ASP A 121 0.97 1.67 -14.05
N ASN A 122 0.07 0.85 -14.58
CA ASN A 122 -1.08 1.32 -15.38
C ASN A 122 -2.04 2.22 -14.59
N ARG A 123 -1.90 2.30 -13.26
CA ARG A 123 -2.63 3.25 -12.40
C ARG A 123 -1.92 4.60 -12.25
N ASN A 124 -0.81 4.82 -12.95
CA ASN A 124 -0.17 6.13 -12.99
C ASN A 124 -1.18 7.18 -13.54
N PRO A 125 -1.34 8.35 -12.89
CA PRO A 125 -2.29 9.36 -13.32
C PRO A 125 -2.13 9.79 -14.79
N LEU A 126 -0.91 9.79 -15.36
CA LEU A 126 -0.72 10.08 -16.79
C LEU A 126 -1.46 9.10 -17.70
N HIS A 127 -1.44 7.81 -17.39
CA HIS A 127 -2.17 6.79 -18.16
C HIS A 127 -3.68 7.03 -18.05
N VAL A 128 -4.16 7.30 -16.83
CA VAL A 128 -5.59 7.58 -16.59
C VAL A 128 -6.05 8.84 -17.31
N LEU A 129 -5.30 9.94 -17.24
CA LEU A 129 -5.68 11.21 -17.86
C LEU A 129 -5.63 11.15 -19.39
N LYS A 130 -4.68 10.41 -19.96
CA LYS A 130 -4.59 10.22 -21.41
C LYS A 130 -5.88 9.66 -22.01
N ASP A 131 -6.50 8.72 -21.29
CA ASP A 131 -7.72 8.05 -21.73
C ASP A 131 -9.00 8.80 -21.29
N ASN A 132 -8.87 9.92 -20.55
CA ASN A 132 -10.00 10.66 -19.96
C ASN A 132 -9.84 12.20 -20.16
N PRO A 133 -10.13 12.74 -21.36
CA PRO A 133 -9.88 14.15 -21.69
C PRO A 133 -10.68 15.15 -20.84
N ASP A 134 -11.88 14.79 -20.39
CA ASP A 134 -12.64 15.63 -19.44
C ASP A 134 -11.97 15.75 -18.09
N LEU A 135 -11.38 14.65 -17.60
CA LEU A 135 -10.64 14.64 -16.35
C LEU A 135 -9.35 15.45 -16.49
N LEU A 136 -8.66 15.35 -17.64
CA LEU A 136 -7.49 16.17 -17.93
C LEU A 136 -7.82 17.66 -17.84
N ARG A 137 -8.88 18.12 -18.51
CA ARG A 137 -9.34 19.53 -18.43
C ARG A 137 -9.63 19.97 -16.99
N ARG A 138 -10.22 19.09 -16.18
CA ARG A 138 -10.49 19.37 -14.76
C ARG A 138 -9.21 19.47 -13.94
N VAL A 139 -8.22 18.62 -14.18
CA VAL A 139 -6.93 18.69 -13.49
C VAL A 139 -6.17 19.95 -13.88
N GLU A 140 -6.18 20.32 -15.17
CA GLU A 140 -5.56 21.55 -15.66
C GLU A 140 -6.18 22.80 -15.03
N SER A 141 -7.49 22.79 -14.76
CA SER A 141 -8.16 23.93 -14.11
C SER A 141 -7.88 24.06 -12.61
N MET A 142 -7.34 23.03 -11.94
CA MET A 142 -7.02 23.05 -10.50
C MET A 142 -5.80 23.92 -10.15
N ARG A 143 -5.05 24.43 -11.13
CA ARG A 143 -3.85 25.28 -10.93
C ARG A 143 -2.84 24.66 -9.95
N LEU A 144 -2.58 23.36 -10.10
CA LEU A 144 -1.65 22.62 -9.25
C LEU A 144 -0.23 23.21 -9.33
N SER A 145 0.44 23.26 -8.18
CA SER A 145 1.84 23.61 -8.08
C SER A 145 2.74 22.59 -8.79
N GLN A 146 3.98 22.98 -9.06
CA GLN A 146 4.98 22.08 -9.66
C GLN A 146 5.18 20.81 -8.82
N LYS A 147 5.20 20.95 -7.49
CA LYS A 147 5.34 19.83 -6.56
C LYS A 147 4.15 18.89 -6.62
N GLU A 148 2.93 19.41 -6.70
CA GLU A 148 1.72 18.58 -6.81
C GLU A 148 1.67 17.81 -8.13
N LEU A 149 2.02 18.47 -9.23
CA LEU A 149 2.14 17.81 -10.54
C LEU A 149 3.18 16.68 -10.51
N GLN A 150 4.32 16.89 -9.83
CA GLN A 150 5.34 15.85 -9.62
C GLN A 150 4.83 14.71 -8.76
N MET A 151 4.14 14.99 -7.64
CA MET A 151 3.56 13.95 -6.77
C MET A 151 2.51 13.10 -7.49
N LEU A 152 1.74 13.70 -8.40
CA LEU A 152 0.78 12.99 -9.24
C LEU A 152 1.45 12.29 -10.44
N GLY A 153 2.78 12.41 -10.60
CA GLY A 153 3.50 11.85 -11.74
C GLY A 153 3.15 12.49 -13.08
N LEU A 154 2.53 13.67 -13.07
CA LEU A 154 2.12 14.44 -14.26
C LEU A 154 3.24 15.30 -14.84
N LYS A 155 4.33 15.47 -14.08
CA LYS A 155 5.54 16.15 -14.52
C LYS A 155 6.77 15.45 -13.96
N ARG A 156 7.83 15.32 -14.77
CA ARG A 156 9.13 14.79 -14.33
C ARG A 156 9.92 15.83 -13.53
N HIS A 157 10.84 15.36 -12.70
CA HIS A 157 11.82 16.21 -12.01
C HIS A 157 12.80 16.86 -12.97
#